data_AF-A0A529LHT1-F1
#
_entry.id   AF-A0A529LHT1-F1
#
_cell.length_a   1.000
_cell.length_b   1.000
_cell.length_c   1.000
_cell.angle_alpha   90.00
_cell.angle_beta   90.00
_cell.angle_gamma   90.00
#
_symmetry.space_group_name_H-M   'P 1'
#
loop_
_entity.id
_entity.type
_entity.pdbx_description
1 polymer ?
#
loop_
_entity_poly.entity_id
_entity_poly.type
_entity_poly.pdbx_seq_one_letter_code
_entity_poly.pdbx_strand_id
1 'polypeptide(L)'
;MAEVTPVNELVTRFKFVRRDCGPMPTFSGGAHTVVEMNDHDRVRRNPYSIMSDPADREGYSISIRRDDNGRGGSLFMHRQVRPGMEMVISNPINLFALDLRARKHLLLAGGIGITPFLAQIKQLAAMNGNFELHYSIRTASLGSYTDELVANYRSRVHLYHDDRGELIDLPALLDGQPLGTHVY
;
A
#
# COMPACT_ATOMS: atom_id res chain seq x y z
N MET A 1 -1.57 10.93 -16.33
CA MET A 1 -2.88 10.29 -16.62
C MET A 1 -3.08 9.13 -15.68
N ALA A 2 -4.33 8.79 -15.36
CA ALA A 2 -4.67 7.66 -14.50
C ALA A 2 -4.91 6.37 -15.31
N GLU A 3 -4.46 5.23 -14.80
CA GLU A 3 -4.98 3.89 -15.15
C GLU A 3 -5.74 3.36 -13.95
N VAL A 4 -6.80 2.57 -14.18
CA VAL A 4 -7.72 2.10 -13.14
C VAL A 4 -7.86 0.59 -13.22
N THR A 5 -7.56 -0.12 -12.13
CA THR A 5 -7.65 -1.59 -12.07
C THR A 5 -8.42 -2.00 -10.81
N PRO A 6 -9.58 -2.66 -10.92
CA PRO A 6 -10.23 -3.30 -9.77
C PRO A 6 -9.31 -4.37 -9.18
N VAL A 7 -9.14 -4.37 -7.85
CA VAL A 7 -8.34 -5.38 -7.13
C VAL A 7 -9.27 -6.41 -6.50
N ASN A 8 -10.33 -5.94 -5.87
CA ASN A 8 -11.45 -6.75 -5.38
C ASN A 8 -12.71 -5.87 -5.34
N GLU A 9 -13.79 -6.36 -4.73
CA GLU A 9 -15.07 -5.64 -4.66
C GLU A 9 -14.95 -4.24 -4.01
N LEU A 10 -14.05 -4.08 -3.04
CA LEU A 10 -13.92 -2.85 -2.27
C LEU A 10 -12.69 -2.02 -2.64
N VAL A 11 -11.69 -2.59 -3.31
CA VAL A 11 -10.40 -1.94 -3.54
C VAL A 11 -10.15 -1.76 -5.03
N THR A 12 -9.79 -0.53 -5.41
CA THR A 12 -9.33 -0.20 -6.77
C THR A 12 -7.93 0.38 -6.71
N ARG A 13 -7.07 -0.07 -7.62
CA ARG A 13 -5.74 0.45 -7.85
C ARG A 13 -5.77 1.54 -8.91
N PHE A 14 -5.06 2.63 -8.64
CA PHE A 14 -4.86 3.74 -9.57
C PHE A 14 -3.37 3.89 -9.83
N LYS A 15 -2.95 3.83 -11.09
CA LYS A 15 -1.58 4.15 -11.51
C LYS A 15 -1.58 5.54 -12.14
N PHE A 16 -0.69 6.42 -11.69
CA PHE A 16 -0.49 7.74 -12.26
C PHE A 16 0.86 7.81 -12.96
N VAL A 17 0.83 8.24 -14.22
CA VAL A 17 2.02 8.58 -15.01
C VAL A 17 2.08 10.08 -15.25
N ARG A 18 3.27 10.65 -15.42
CA ARG A 18 3.41 12.07 -15.76
C ARG A 18 2.81 12.36 -17.12
N ARG A 19 2.20 13.53 -17.25
CA ARG A 19 1.60 14.01 -18.51
C ARG A 19 2.65 14.24 -19.61
N ASP A 20 3.85 14.63 -19.22
CA ASP A 20 4.97 14.87 -20.14
C ASP A 20 5.78 13.60 -20.46
N CYS A 21 5.28 12.42 -20.07
CA CYS A 21 5.95 11.13 -20.23
C CYS A 21 7.35 11.06 -19.56
N GLY A 22 7.68 12.02 -18.69
CA GLY A 22 8.91 12.00 -17.93
C GLY A 22 8.86 11.00 -16.76
N PRO A 23 10.01 10.74 -16.12
CA PRO A 23 10.05 9.90 -14.93
C PRO A 23 9.41 10.63 -13.73
N MET A 24 8.68 9.88 -12.90
CA MET A 24 8.20 10.35 -11.62
C MET A 24 9.37 10.71 -10.68
N PRO A 25 9.18 11.63 -9.72
CA PRO A 25 10.13 11.83 -8.63
C PRO A 25 10.40 10.52 -7.88
N THR A 26 11.59 10.39 -7.31
CA THR A 26 11.93 9.21 -6.51
C THR A 26 11.25 9.26 -5.15
N PHE A 27 10.99 8.09 -4.56
CA PHE A 27 10.47 7.95 -3.21
C PHE A 27 11.12 6.75 -2.52
N SER A 28 10.83 6.54 -1.24
CA SER A 28 11.20 5.34 -0.48
C SER A 28 9.93 4.66 0.07
N GLY A 29 10.03 3.38 0.42
CA GLY A 29 8.93 2.61 0.97
C GLY A 29 8.29 3.30 2.18
N GLY A 30 6.95 3.31 2.21
CA GLY A 30 6.16 4.02 3.22
C GLY A 30 5.76 5.45 2.83
N ALA A 31 6.26 5.98 1.71
CA ALA A 31 5.83 7.27 1.21
C ALA A 31 4.35 7.30 0.79
N HIS A 32 3.75 8.48 0.88
CA HIS A 32 2.41 8.76 0.38
C HIS A 32 2.42 9.99 -0.52
N THR A 33 1.40 10.09 -1.38
CA THR A 33 1.09 11.29 -2.15
C THR A 33 -0.30 11.79 -1.77
N VAL A 34 -0.52 13.10 -1.87
CA VAL A 34 -1.84 13.71 -1.69
C VAL A 34 -2.50 13.83 -3.05
N VAL A 35 -3.65 13.17 -3.21
CA VAL A 35 -4.47 13.29 -4.42
C VAL A 35 -5.47 14.42 -4.21
N GLU A 36 -5.47 15.38 -5.14
CA GLU A 36 -6.47 16.45 -5.20
C GLU A 36 -7.65 16.01 -6.08
N MET A 37 -8.86 16.21 -5.55
CA MET A 37 -10.12 15.80 -6.17
C MET A 37 -11.03 17.02 -6.25
N ASN A 38 -11.33 17.45 -7.48
CA ASN A 38 -12.27 18.53 -7.76
C ASN A 38 -13.68 17.93 -7.85
N ASP A 39 -14.40 17.97 -6.73
CA ASP A 39 -15.77 17.46 -6.63
C ASP A 39 -16.72 18.65 -6.57
N HIS A 40 -17.15 19.09 -7.75
CA HIS A 40 -17.93 20.32 -7.96
C HIS A 40 -17.24 21.55 -7.34
N ASP A 41 -17.92 22.28 -6.46
CA ASP A 41 -17.39 23.49 -5.83
C ASP A 41 -16.46 23.22 -4.63
N ARG A 42 -16.07 21.96 -4.40
CA ARG A 42 -15.25 21.56 -3.26
C ARG A 42 -14.02 20.75 -3.67
N VAL A 43 -12.86 21.33 -3.40
CA VAL A 43 -11.56 20.64 -3.50
C VAL A 43 -11.34 19.74 -2.28
N ARG A 44 -11.10 18.46 -2.52
CA ARG A 44 -10.70 17.48 -1.49
C ARG A 44 -9.26 17.07 -1.71
N ARG A 45 -8.54 16.82 -0.61
CA ARG A 45 -7.15 16.41 -0.61
C ARG A 45 -6.97 15.25 0.36
N ASN A 46 -6.66 14.08 -0.17
CA ASN A 46 -6.50 12.88 0.63
C ASN A 46 -5.11 12.28 0.41
N PRO A 47 -4.36 11.97 1.48
CA PRO A 47 -3.12 11.21 1.37
C PRO A 47 -3.43 9.74 1.07
N TYR A 48 -2.64 9.14 0.19
CA TYR A 48 -2.65 7.71 -0.11
C TYR A 48 -1.22 7.18 -0.23
N SER A 49 -0.94 6.06 0.43
CA SER A 49 0.35 5.38 0.37
C SER A 49 0.67 4.96 -1.06
N ILE A 50 1.88 5.27 -1.50
CA ILE A 50 2.42 4.79 -2.77
C ILE A 50 2.88 3.35 -2.55
N MET A 51 2.37 2.45 -3.39
CA MET A 51 2.58 1.00 -3.30
C MET A 51 3.35 0.41 -4.49
N SER A 52 3.66 1.23 -5.50
CA SER A 52 4.56 0.83 -6.59
C SER A 52 5.99 0.62 -6.07
N ASP A 53 6.83 0.00 -6.89
CA ASP A 53 8.25 -0.18 -6.58
C ASP A 53 8.93 1.20 -6.49
N PRO A 54 9.66 1.53 -5.40
CA PRO A 54 10.46 2.75 -5.33
C PRO A 54 11.51 2.90 -6.43
N ALA A 55 11.97 1.79 -7.03
CA ALA A 55 12.89 1.79 -8.17
C ALA A 55 12.19 2.05 -9.51
N ASP A 56 10.87 1.82 -9.60
CA ASP A 56 10.07 2.09 -10.79
C ASP A 56 9.64 3.56 -10.83
N ARG A 57 10.18 4.28 -11.81
CA ARG A 57 9.90 5.71 -12.03
C ARG A 57 8.89 5.96 -13.15
N GLU A 58 8.30 4.91 -13.73
CA GLU A 58 7.29 5.06 -14.78
C GLU A 58 5.97 5.62 -14.22
N GLY A 59 5.64 5.28 -12.97
CA GLY A 59 4.41 5.77 -12.36
C GLY A 59 4.28 5.49 -10.87
N TYR A 60 3.37 6.22 -10.22
CA TYR A 60 2.96 5.94 -8.86
C TYR A 60 1.68 5.13 -8.85
N SER A 61 1.69 4.00 -8.15
CA SER A 61 0.47 3.24 -7.89
C SER A 61 -0.01 3.47 -6.47
N ILE A 62 -1.31 3.71 -6.31
CA ILE A 62 -2.01 3.74 -5.01
C ILE A 62 -3.18 2.76 -5.06
N SER A 63 -3.59 2.24 -3.90
CA SER A 63 -4.83 1.45 -3.78
C SER A 63 -5.75 2.05 -2.75
N ILE A 64 -7.02 2.20 -3.14
CA ILE A 64 -8.02 2.88 -2.35
C ILE A 64 -9.16 1.92 -2.08
N ARG A 65 -9.44 1.67 -0.80
CA ARG A 65 -10.66 1.00 -0.37
C ARG A 65 -11.83 1.98 -0.43
N ARG A 66 -12.95 1.55 -1.01
CA ARG A 66 -14.22 2.28 -1.00
C ARG A 66 -14.73 2.34 0.43
N ASP A 67 -15.11 3.53 0.85
CA ASP A 67 -15.75 3.78 2.13
C ASP A 67 -17.02 4.57 1.87
N ASP A 68 -18.15 3.86 1.85
CA ASP A 68 -19.46 4.42 1.53
C ASP A 68 -19.96 5.40 2.60
N ASN A 69 -19.42 5.33 3.83
CA ASN A 69 -19.75 6.21 4.96
C ASN A 69 -18.65 7.27 5.22
N GLY A 70 -17.63 7.32 4.38
CA GLY A 70 -16.48 8.22 4.56
C GLY A 70 -16.77 9.67 4.15
N ARG A 71 -15.72 10.50 4.15
CA ARG A 71 -15.78 11.94 3.76
C ARG A 71 -15.96 12.18 2.25
N GLY A 72 -16.28 11.15 1.48
CA GLY A 72 -16.53 11.20 0.04
C GLY A 72 -15.30 11.11 -0.87
N GLY A 73 -14.08 11.23 -0.36
CA GLY A 73 -12.87 11.15 -1.21
C GLY A 73 -12.66 9.78 -1.87
N SER A 74 -12.80 8.69 -1.12
CA SER A 74 -12.74 7.33 -1.69
C SER A 74 -13.87 7.08 -2.70
N LEU A 75 -15.08 7.56 -2.40
CA LEU A 75 -16.21 7.49 -3.33
C LEU A 75 -15.94 8.25 -4.62
N PHE A 76 -15.36 9.45 -4.55
CA PHE A 76 -14.96 10.21 -5.74
C PHE A 76 -13.97 9.41 -6.58
N MET A 77 -12.92 8.86 -5.96
CA MET A 77 -11.92 8.06 -6.67
C MET A 77 -12.55 6.85 -7.37
N HIS A 78 -13.48 6.15 -6.72
CA HIS A 78 -14.17 4.99 -7.31
C HIS A 78 -15.20 5.37 -8.38
N ARG A 79 -15.94 6.47 -8.18
CA ARG A 79 -17.09 6.81 -9.04
C ARG A 79 -16.75 7.75 -10.17
N GLN A 80 -15.76 8.62 -10.03
CA GLN A 80 -15.49 9.71 -11.00
C GLN A 80 -14.19 9.50 -11.76
N VAL A 81 -13.14 8.95 -11.13
CA VAL A 81 -11.86 8.75 -11.83
C VAL A 81 -12.00 7.67 -12.89
N ARG A 82 -11.46 7.94 -14.07
CA ARG A 82 -11.47 7.04 -15.23
C ARG A 82 -10.07 6.94 -15.84
N PRO A 83 -9.78 5.85 -16.58
CA PRO A 83 -8.55 5.76 -17.37
C PRO A 83 -8.38 7.00 -18.26
N GLY A 84 -7.15 7.51 -18.35
CA GLY A 84 -6.81 8.71 -19.11
C GLY A 84 -7.07 10.04 -18.39
N MET A 85 -7.83 10.06 -17.29
CA MET A 85 -8.14 11.30 -16.57
C MET A 85 -6.87 11.97 -16.03
N GLU A 86 -6.79 13.30 -16.19
CA GLU A 86 -5.75 14.12 -15.56
C GLU A 86 -6.09 14.35 -14.10
N MET A 87 -5.12 14.07 -13.23
CA MET A 87 -5.24 14.20 -11.79
C MET A 87 -4.05 14.98 -11.26
N VAL A 88 -4.27 15.77 -10.21
CA VAL A 88 -3.21 16.48 -9.51
C VAL A 88 -2.83 15.69 -8.27
N ILE A 89 -1.55 15.34 -8.18
CA ILE A 89 -1.00 14.64 -7.02
C ILE A 89 0.25 15.38 -6.52
N SER A 90 0.48 15.39 -5.21
CA SER A 90 1.68 16.01 -4.63
C SER A 90 2.93 15.20 -4.92
N ASN A 91 4.11 15.82 -4.73
CA ASN A 91 5.35 15.08 -4.56
C ASN A 91 5.22 14.09 -3.37
N PRO A 92 5.94 12.96 -3.42
CA PRO A 92 5.90 11.97 -2.36
C PRO A 92 6.47 12.55 -1.05
N ILE A 93 5.79 12.29 0.05
CA ILE A 93 6.24 12.60 1.41
C ILE A 93 6.33 11.28 2.16
N ASN A 94 7.43 11.02 2.86
CA ASN A 94 7.60 9.81 3.65
C ASN A 94 7.63 10.13 5.15
N LEU A 95 6.59 9.69 5.86
CA LEU A 95 6.45 9.76 7.32
C LEU A 95 6.46 8.36 7.96
N PHE A 96 6.74 7.33 7.18
CA PHE A 96 6.71 5.92 7.58
C PHE A 96 7.87 5.14 6.94
N ALA A 97 9.06 5.73 6.98
CA ALA A 97 10.25 5.11 6.42
C ALA A 97 10.75 3.96 7.31
N LEU A 98 11.28 2.91 6.67
CA LEU A 98 12.01 1.87 7.38
C LEU A 98 13.35 2.39 7.90
N ASP A 99 13.76 1.91 9.07
CA ASP A 99 15.14 2.07 9.54
C ASP A 99 15.99 0.95 8.94
N LEU A 100 16.74 1.28 7.90
CA LEU A 100 17.55 0.31 7.16
C LEU A 100 18.72 -0.27 7.96
N ARG A 101 18.94 0.19 9.20
CA ARG A 101 19.92 -0.40 10.13
C ARG A 101 19.34 -1.59 10.90
N ALA A 102 18.02 -1.80 10.85
CA ALA A 102 17.37 -2.95 11.49
C ALA A 102 17.84 -4.26 10.85
N ARG A 103 18.02 -5.28 11.69
CA ARG A 103 18.46 -6.62 11.26
C ARG A 103 17.31 -7.48 10.75
N LYS A 104 16.08 -7.18 11.18
CA LYS A 104 14.83 -7.82 10.76
C LYS A 104 13.69 -6.80 10.84
N HIS A 105 12.75 -6.88 9.90
CA HIS A 105 11.56 -6.05 9.87
C HIS A 105 10.32 -6.93 10.02
N LEU A 106 9.58 -6.76 11.12
CA LEU A 106 8.30 -7.42 11.33
C LEU A 106 7.19 -6.46 10.91
N LEU A 107 6.49 -6.77 9.83
CA LEU A 107 5.49 -5.92 9.20
C LEU A 107 4.09 -6.44 9.54
N LEU A 108 3.28 -5.63 10.22
CA LEU A 108 1.94 -5.99 10.65
C LEU A 108 0.90 -5.20 9.84
N ALA A 109 0.19 -5.88 8.94
CA ALA A 109 -0.79 -5.27 8.07
C ALA A 109 -2.22 -5.72 8.39
N GLY A 110 -3.18 -4.80 8.23
CA GLY A 110 -4.61 -5.09 8.32
C GLY A 110 -5.38 -4.47 7.14
N GLY A 111 -6.10 -5.28 6.37
CA GLY A 111 -6.92 -4.82 5.24
C GLY A 111 -6.14 -3.94 4.24
N ILE A 112 -6.62 -2.71 4.00
CA ILE A 112 -5.96 -1.76 3.08
C ILE A 112 -4.63 -1.19 3.62
N GLY A 113 -4.35 -1.40 4.91
CA GLY A 113 -3.08 -1.05 5.56
C GLY A 113 -1.87 -1.79 5.01
N ILE A 114 -2.05 -2.76 4.10
CA ILE A 114 -0.97 -3.42 3.36
C ILE A 114 -0.21 -2.46 2.41
N THR A 115 -0.86 -1.40 1.95
CA THR A 115 -0.34 -0.52 0.88
C THR A 115 1.05 0.08 1.13
N PRO A 116 1.38 0.70 2.29
CA PRO A 116 2.75 1.17 2.54
C PRO A 116 3.76 0.02 2.55
N PHE A 117 3.37 -1.15 3.07
CA PHE A 117 4.23 -2.33 3.16
C PHE A 117 4.58 -2.90 1.79
N LEU A 118 3.72 -2.77 0.77
CA LEU A 118 4.05 -3.25 -0.58
C LEU A 118 5.29 -2.57 -1.16
N ALA A 119 5.42 -1.25 -0.99
CA ALA A 119 6.60 -0.52 -1.43
C ALA A 119 7.82 -0.84 -0.55
N GLN A 120 7.63 -0.95 0.76
CA GLN A 120 8.68 -1.32 1.71
C GLN A 120 9.24 -2.73 1.47
N ILE A 121 8.37 -3.70 1.20
CA ILE A 121 8.74 -5.09 0.89
C ILE A 121 9.54 -5.15 -0.40
N LYS A 122 9.13 -4.44 -1.46
CA LYS A 122 9.92 -4.35 -2.70
C LYS A 122 11.29 -3.75 -2.46
N GLN A 123 11.37 -2.67 -1.69
CA GLN A 123 12.63 -2.05 -1.29
C GLN A 123 13.52 -3.02 -0.52
N LEU A 124 12.98 -3.70 0.50
CA LEU A 124 13.71 -4.69 1.31
C LEU A 124 14.17 -5.87 0.45
N ALA A 125 13.31 -6.40 -0.42
CA ALA A 125 13.65 -7.50 -1.31
C ALA A 125 14.82 -7.15 -2.23
N ALA A 126 14.82 -5.95 -2.83
CA ALA A 126 15.92 -5.48 -3.67
C ALA A 126 17.25 -5.34 -2.92
N MET A 127 17.21 -5.12 -1.60
CA MET A 127 18.38 -5.01 -0.72
C MET A 127 18.73 -6.31 0.01
N ASN A 128 18.06 -7.43 -0.31
CA ASN A 128 18.13 -8.69 0.44
C ASN A 128 17.87 -8.53 1.95
N GLY A 129 17.02 -7.57 2.31
CA GLY A 129 16.59 -7.32 3.68
C GLY A 129 15.79 -8.47 4.27
N ASN A 130 15.98 -8.70 5.57
CA ASN A 130 15.22 -9.69 6.31
C ASN A 130 13.90 -9.08 6.79
N PHE A 131 12.79 -9.70 6.40
CA PHE A 131 11.45 -9.28 6.81
C PHE A 131 10.49 -10.45 6.93
N GLU A 132 9.45 -10.23 7.70
CA GLU A 132 8.30 -11.10 7.88
C GLU A 132 7.04 -10.24 7.86
N LEU A 133 6.04 -10.62 7.07
CA LEU A 133 4.75 -9.94 6.95
C LEU A 133 3.67 -10.79 7.60
N HIS A 134 2.97 -10.21 8.58
CA HIS A 134 1.73 -10.76 9.12
C HIS A 134 0.57 -9.89 8.64
N TYR A 135 -0.28 -10.46 7.79
CA TYR A 135 -1.34 -9.74 7.10
C TYR A 135 -2.70 -10.30 7.46
N SER A 136 -3.47 -9.53 8.23
CA SER A 136 -4.85 -9.83 8.57
C SER A 136 -5.82 -9.26 7.51
N ILE A 137 -6.70 -10.13 7.01
CA ILE A 137 -7.70 -9.84 5.98
C ILE A 137 -9.08 -10.28 6.45
N ARG A 138 -10.13 -9.60 5.98
CA ARG A 138 -11.50 -9.92 6.37
C ARG A 138 -11.91 -11.31 5.89
N THR A 139 -11.73 -11.57 4.60
CA THR A 139 -12.01 -12.83 3.91
C THR A 139 -10.92 -13.01 2.85
N ALA A 140 -10.79 -14.21 2.30
CA ALA A 140 -9.87 -14.46 1.18
C ALA A 140 -10.17 -13.54 -0.02
N SER A 141 -11.45 -13.31 -0.36
CA SER A 141 -11.87 -12.46 -1.48
C SER A 141 -11.59 -10.97 -1.28
N LEU A 142 -11.43 -10.52 -0.04
CA LEU A 142 -11.11 -9.13 0.31
C LEU A 142 -9.62 -8.91 0.62
N GLY A 143 -8.82 -9.98 0.59
CA GLY A 143 -7.36 -9.89 0.69
C GLY A 143 -6.78 -9.20 -0.54
N SER A 144 -6.13 -8.05 -0.33
CA SER A 144 -5.51 -7.32 -1.44
C SER A 144 -4.09 -7.81 -1.65
N TYR A 145 -3.75 -8.22 -2.87
CA TYR A 145 -2.40 -8.64 -3.27
C TYR A 145 -1.86 -9.91 -2.58
N THR A 146 -2.73 -10.71 -1.95
CA THR A 146 -2.33 -11.91 -1.20
C THR A 146 -1.60 -12.92 -2.08
N ASP A 147 -2.12 -13.18 -3.29
CA ASP A 147 -1.57 -14.19 -4.20
C ASP A 147 -0.17 -13.79 -4.69
N GLU A 148 0.00 -12.52 -5.06
CA GLU A 148 1.30 -11.95 -5.46
C GLU A 148 2.32 -12.02 -4.31
N LEU A 149 1.89 -11.64 -3.10
CA LEU A 149 2.74 -11.66 -1.91
C LEU A 149 3.21 -13.08 -1.58
N VAL A 150 2.31 -14.06 -1.58
CA VAL A 150 2.62 -15.46 -1.30
C VAL A 150 3.51 -16.06 -2.40
N ALA A 151 3.22 -15.77 -3.67
CA ALA A 151 4.01 -16.27 -4.80
C ALA A 151 5.46 -15.76 -4.75
N ASN A 152 5.64 -14.48 -4.43
CA ASN A 152 6.95 -13.82 -4.46
C ASN A 152 7.79 -14.04 -3.19
N TYR A 153 7.15 -14.12 -2.02
CA TYR A 153 7.86 -14.09 -0.73
C TYR A 153 7.62 -15.33 0.16
N ARG A 154 6.70 -16.22 -0.26
CA ARG A 154 6.50 -17.56 0.31
C ARG A 154 6.43 -17.56 1.84
N SER A 155 7.41 -18.18 2.49
CA SER A 155 7.46 -18.40 3.94
C SER A 155 7.66 -17.12 4.77
N ARG A 156 7.81 -15.96 4.13
CA ARG A 156 7.90 -14.66 4.81
C ARG A 156 6.54 -13.97 4.96
N VAL A 157 5.46 -14.56 4.43
CA VAL A 157 4.11 -13.99 4.42
C VAL A 157 3.16 -14.91 5.15
N HIS A 158 2.54 -14.38 6.20
CA HIS A 158 1.58 -15.08 7.06
C HIS A 158 0.22 -14.37 6.93
N LEU A 159 -0.77 -15.09 6.42
CA LEU A 159 -2.13 -14.57 6.22
C LEU A 159 -3.03 -15.02 7.37
N TYR A 160 -3.88 -14.11 7.82
CA TYR A 160 -4.86 -14.36 8.90
C TYR A 160 -6.23 -13.92 8.43
N HIS A 161 -7.19 -14.84 8.40
CA HIS A 161 -8.57 -14.65 7.95
C HIS A 161 -9.50 -14.39 9.15
N ASP A 162 -9.95 -13.14 9.29
CA ASP A 162 -10.86 -12.69 10.35
C ASP A 162 -12.19 -13.47 10.34
N ASP A 163 -12.73 -13.77 9.15
CA ASP A 163 -13.95 -14.58 8.98
C ASP A 163 -13.81 -16.03 9.46
N ARG A 164 -12.57 -16.51 9.67
CA ARG A 164 -12.26 -17.84 10.23
C ARG A 164 -11.83 -17.78 11.69
N GLY A 165 -11.83 -16.59 12.31
CA GLY A 165 -11.34 -16.39 13.66
C GLY A 165 -9.81 -16.51 13.80
N GLU A 166 -9.07 -16.43 12.69
CA GLU A 166 -7.62 -16.44 12.71
C GLU A 166 -7.10 -15.08 13.19
N LEU A 167 -6.26 -15.08 14.21
CA LEU A 167 -5.68 -13.87 14.81
C LEU A 167 -4.16 -13.98 14.86
N ILE A 168 -3.50 -12.82 14.79
CA ILE A 168 -2.07 -12.73 15.06
C ILE A 168 -1.90 -12.86 16.57
N ASP A 169 -1.27 -13.94 17.03
CA ASP A 169 -0.84 -14.08 18.42
C ASP A 169 0.36 -13.16 18.66
N LEU A 170 0.09 -11.89 18.95
CA LEU A 170 1.12 -10.87 19.15
C LEU A 170 2.06 -11.20 20.31
N PRO A 171 1.59 -11.67 21.49
CA PRO A 171 2.49 -12.10 22.55
C PRO A 171 3.48 -13.17 22.07
N ALA A 172 3.01 -14.24 21.44
CA ALA A 172 3.89 -15.31 20.96
C ALA A 172 4.81 -14.84 19.83
N LEU A 173 4.30 -13.97 18.94
CA LEU A 173 5.08 -13.44 17.83
C LEU A 173 6.19 -12.50 18.30
N LEU A 174 5.92 -11.64 19.28
CA LEU A 174 6.90 -10.66 19.74
C LEU A 174 7.92 -11.26 20.71
N ASP A 175 7.57 -12.37 21.37
CA ASP A 175 8.49 -13.09 22.24
C ASP A 175 9.69 -13.66 21.46
N GLY A 176 10.89 -13.52 22.03
CA GLY A 176 12.12 -14.07 21.44
C GLY A 176 12.57 -13.49 20.10
N GLN A 177 11.99 -12.38 19.62
CA GLN A 177 12.47 -11.75 18.37
C GLN A 177 13.96 -11.37 18.48
N PRO A 178 14.78 -11.63 17.44
CA PRO A 178 16.21 -11.33 17.50
C PRO A 178 16.49 -9.86 17.78
N LEU A 179 17.59 -9.58 18.48
CA LEU A 179 18.05 -8.21 18.72
C LEU A 179 18.22 -7.45 17.38
N GLY A 180 17.69 -6.23 17.33
CA GLY A 180 17.67 -5.40 16.13
C GLY A 180 16.47 -5.66 15.21
N THR A 181 15.45 -6.40 15.68
CA THR A 181 14.15 -6.48 15.02
C THR A 181 13.36 -5.20 15.25
N HIS A 182 12.81 -4.62 14.18
CA HIS A 182 11.90 -3.48 14.25
C HIS A 182 10.51 -3.91 13.82
N VAL A 183 9.49 -3.45 14.53
CA VAL A 183 8.07 -3.71 14.21
C VAL A 183 7.49 -2.47 13.54
N TYR A 184 6.74 -2.69 12.45
CA TYR A 184 6.04 -1.66 11.69
C TYR A 184 4.58 -2.04 11.49
#